data_AF-A0A971G1N4-F1
#
_entry.id   AF-A0A971G1N4-F1
#
_cell.length_a   1.000
_cell.length_b   1.000
_cell.length_c   1.000
_cell.angle_alpha   90.00
_cell.angle_beta   90.00
_cell.angle_gamma   90.00
#
_symmetry.space_group_name_H-M   'P 1'
#
loop_
_entity.id
_entity.type
_entity.pdbx_description
1 polymer ?
#
loop_
_entity_poly.entity_id
_entity_poly.type
_entity_poly.pdbx_seq_one_letter_code
_entity_poly.pdbx_strand_id
1 'polypeptide(L)'
;MTDRRLGAGIDGASVALALGGILLLVATFLPWSRRGAGSAIALRRVADLVLSGRVDAFVPRPAGLVVYAVPLGGALLLVAAGLGGRAGATAALAGVLLAGAGTALAALALVRIEGTEVGGGTALATTGAILGILGLGLGARDRRRTARTPSPTPLPPIDQVTAP
;
A
#
# COMPACT_ATOMS: atom_id res chain seq x y z
N MET A 1 15.35 23.50 24.82
CA MET A 1 15.30 22.16 25.46
C MET A 1 14.14 21.39 24.83
N THR A 2 14.24 20.86 23.61
CA THR A 2 14.80 19.54 23.23
C THR A 2 14.25 18.35 24.02
N ASP A 3 12.92 18.26 24.16
CA ASP A 3 12.24 16.97 24.32
C ASP A 3 11.78 16.41 22.97
N ARG A 4 12.77 16.26 22.07
CA ARG A 4 12.71 15.35 20.92
C ARG A 4 13.10 13.94 21.39
N ARG A 5 12.64 13.54 22.57
CA ARG A 5 12.89 12.21 23.13
C ARG A 5 12.06 11.20 22.34
N LEU A 6 12.72 10.55 21.38
CA LEU A 6 12.89 9.10 21.38
C LEU A 6 11.61 8.30 21.66
N GLY A 7 10.59 8.60 20.86
CA GLY A 7 9.49 7.70 20.58
C GLY A 7 9.29 7.70 19.08
N ALA A 8 10.23 7.15 18.32
CA ALA A 8 9.88 6.53 17.05
C ALA A 8 9.01 5.29 17.38
N GLY A 9 7.86 5.56 17.99
CA GLY A 9 6.87 4.56 18.31
C GLY A 9 6.43 4.05 16.98
N ILE A 10 6.79 2.80 16.70
CA ILE A 10 6.28 2.03 15.59
C ILE A 10 4.75 2.07 15.72
N ASP A 11 4.11 2.97 15.00
CA ASP A 11 2.66 3.16 15.05
C ASP A 11 2.00 2.16 14.10
N GLY A 12 0.80 1.71 14.46
CA GLY A 12 0.11 0.66 13.71
C GLY A 12 -0.10 1.03 12.24
N ALA A 13 -0.19 2.32 11.92
CA ALA A 13 -0.27 2.81 10.55
C ALA A 13 1.02 2.51 9.75
N SER A 14 2.20 2.86 10.26
CA SER A 14 3.47 2.63 9.57
C SER A 14 3.78 1.14 9.42
N VAL A 15 3.44 0.31 10.42
CA VAL A 15 3.57 -1.16 10.32
C VAL A 15 2.70 -1.73 9.21
N ALA A 16 1.42 -1.33 9.18
CA ALA A 16 0.49 -1.81 8.17
C ALA A 16 0.92 -1.40 6.76
N LEU A 17 1.41 -0.16 6.58
CA LEU A 17 1.94 0.31 5.31
C LEU A 17 3.21 -0.45 4.90
N ALA A 18 4.15 -0.66 5.81
CA ALA A 18 5.40 -1.37 5.53
C ALA A 18 5.15 -2.85 5.17
N LEU A 19 4.36 -3.55 5.97
CA LEU A 19 3.98 -4.95 5.68
C LEU A 19 3.18 -5.04 4.37
N GLY A 20 2.25 -4.11 4.14
CA GLY A 20 1.49 -4.04 2.90
C GLY A 20 2.40 -3.86 1.67
N GLY A 21 3.37 -2.96 1.76
CA GLY A 21 4.37 -2.73 0.72
C GLY A 21 5.26 -3.94 0.46
N ILE A 22 5.76 -4.60 1.52
CA ILE A 22 6.58 -5.81 1.41
C ILE A 22 5.78 -6.93 0.74
N LEU A 23 4.54 -7.16 1.15
CA LEU A 23 3.67 -8.20 0.56
C LEU A 23 3.43 -7.96 -0.92
N LEU A 24 3.22 -6.70 -1.34
CA LEU A 24 3.09 -6.34 -2.75
C LEU A 24 4.38 -6.61 -3.55
N LEU A 25 5.55 -6.32 -2.97
CA LEU A 25 6.83 -6.60 -3.62
C LEU A 25 7.06 -8.11 -3.74
N VAL A 26 6.85 -8.86 -2.65
CA VAL A 26 6.99 -10.32 -2.63
C VAL A 26 6.02 -10.99 -3.60
N ALA A 27 4.78 -10.48 -3.70
CA ALA A 27 3.78 -10.95 -4.65
C ALA A 27 4.28 -10.95 -6.10
N THR A 28 5.16 -10.01 -6.49
CA THR A 28 5.69 -9.95 -7.86
C THR A 28 6.53 -11.17 -8.26
N PHE A 29 7.12 -11.84 -7.27
CA PHE A 29 7.98 -13.00 -7.46
C PHE A 29 7.24 -14.33 -7.32
N LEU A 30 6.02 -14.34 -6.76
CA LEU A 30 5.22 -15.56 -6.61
C LEU A 30 4.39 -15.86 -7.86
N PRO A 31 3.93 -17.12 -8.04
CA PRO A 31 2.99 -17.47 -9.09
C PRO A 31 1.64 -16.78 -8.88
N TRP A 32 1.15 -16.04 -9.88
CA TRP A 32 -0.17 -15.39 -9.83
C TRP A 32 -1.32 -16.31 -10.25
N SER A 33 -1.01 -17.43 -10.91
CA SER A 33 -1.95 -18.48 -11.30
C SER A 33 -1.57 -19.82 -10.67
N ARG A 34 -2.55 -20.61 -10.22
CA ARG A 34 -2.32 -21.91 -9.54
C ARG A 34 -2.27 -23.11 -10.49
N ARG A 35 -2.84 -23.01 -11.70
CA ARG A 35 -2.93 -24.09 -12.70
C ARG A 35 -2.68 -23.55 -14.11
N GLY A 36 -2.38 -24.41 -15.08
CA GLY A 36 -2.06 -24.02 -16.46
C GLY A 36 -0.57 -23.76 -16.70
N ALA A 37 -0.21 -23.29 -17.91
CA ALA A 37 1.16 -22.87 -18.25
C ALA A 37 1.67 -21.72 -17.34
N GLY A 38 0.75 -21.06 -16.62
CA GLY A 38 0.89 -20.02 -15.61
C GLY A 38 1.44 -20.39 -14.23
N SER A 39 1.58 -21.67 -13.88
CA SER A 39 1.93 -22.08 -12.50
C SER A 39 3.35 -21.71 -12.04
N ALA A 40 4.21 -21.28 -12.97
CA ALA A 40 5.54 -20.72 -12.70
C ALA A 40 5.68 -19.25 -13.16
N ILE A 41 4.59 -18.62 -13.60
CA ILE A 41 4.60 -17.29 -14.21
C ILE A 41 4.58 -16.23 -13.10
N ALA A 42 5.77 -15.68 -12.83
CA ALA A 42 5.94 -14.43 -12.11
C ALA A 42 5.24 -13.28 -12.84
N LEU A 43 4.88 -12.22 -12.12
CA LEU A 43 4.12 -11.06 -12.62
C LEU A 43 4.64 -10.49 -13.94
N ARG A 44 5.97 -10.54 -14.14
CA ARG A 44 6.67 -10.12 -15.36
C ARG A 44 6.20 -10.85 -16.62
N ARG A 45 6.06 -12.18 -16.56
CA ARG A 45 5.60 -12.96 -17.71
C ARG A 45 4.13 -12.73 -18.01
N VAL A 46 3.30 -12.40 -17.01
CA VAL A 46 1.89 -11.98 -17.23
C VAL A 46 1.87 -10.67 -18.02
N ALA A 47 2.66 -9.70 -17.61
CA ALA A 47 2.76 -8.41 -18.29
C ALA A 47 3.29 -8.57 -19.74
N ASP A 48 4.31 -9.40 -19.95
CA ASP A 48 4.86 -9.69 -21.28
C ASP A 48 3.84 -10.40 -22.19
N LEU A 49 2.99 -11.27 -21.63
CA LEU A 49 1.90 -11.92 -22.37
C LEU A 49 0.85 -10.91 -22.85
N VAL A 50 0.47 -9.97 -22.00
CA VAL A 50 -0.45 -8.87 -22.36
C VAL A 50 0.19 -7.93 -23.38
N LEU A 51 1.46 -7.56 -23.18
CA LEU A 51 2.22 -6.69 -24.10
C LEU A 51 2.45 -7.34 -25.47
N SER A 52 2.57 -8.67 -25.54
CA SER A 52 2.73 -9.41 -26.80
C SER A 52 1.48 -9.37 -27.69
N GLY A 53 0.36 -8.82 -27.21
CA GLY A 53 -0.89 -8.70 -27.96
C GLY A 53 -1.65 -10.02 -28.13
N ARG A 54 -1.14 -11.14 -27.58
CA ARG A 54 -1.84 -12.44 -27.61
C ARG A 54 -3.20 -12.43 -26.91
N VAL A 55 -3.46 -11.40 -26.10
CA VAL A 55 -4.69 -11.20 -25.31
C VAL A 55 -5.43 -9.91 -25.70
N ASP A 56 -5.04 -9.25 -26.82
CA ASP A 56 -5.59 -7.96 -27.25
C ASP A 56 -7.11 -7.95 -27.45
N ALA A 57 -7.68 -9.12 -27.75
CA ALA A 57 -9.13 -9.29 -27.88
C ALA A 57 -9.90 -8.97 -26.59
N PHE A 58 -9.22 -8.99 -25.42
CA PHE A 58 -9.85 -8.81 -24.12
C PHE A 58 -9.18 -7.75 -23.24
N VAL A 59 -7.88 -7.52 -23.40
CA VAL A 59 -7.11 -6.55 -22.61
C VAL A 59 -6.21 -5.75 -23.56
N PRO A 60 -6.36 -4.42 -23.65
CA PRO A 60 -5.56 -3.61 -24.56
C PRO A 60 -4.08 -3.63 -24.14
N ARG A 61 -3.15 -3.79 -25.10
CA ARG A 61 -1.67 -3.80 -24.86
C ARG A 61 -1.15 -2.87 -23.76
N PRO A 62 -1.52 -1.57 -23.69
CA PRO A 62 -0.99 -0.68 -22.65
C PRO A 62 -1.39 -1.11 -21.23
N ALA A 63 -2.43 -1.91 -21.04
CA ALA A 63 -2.79 -2.44 -19.74
C ALA A 63 -1.72 -3.39 -19.16
N GLY A 64 -0.86 -3.99 -20.00
CA GLY A 64 0.31 -4.74 -19.56
C GLY A 64 1.31 -3.88 -18.78
N LEU A 65 1.41 -2.57 -19.09
CA LEU A 65 2.22 -1.63 -18.30
C LEU A 65 1.63 -1.39 -16.90
N VAL A 66 0.31 -1.43 -16.78
CA VAL A 66 -0.38 -1.21 -15.50
C VAL A 66 -0.17 -2.37 -14.53
N VAL A 67 0.13 -3.57 -15.03
CA VAL A 67 0.53 -4.70 -14.18
C VAL A 67 1.84 -4.41 -13.43
N TYR A 68 2.76 -3.66 -14.03
CA TYR A 68 3.98 -3.19 -13.35
C TYR A 68 3.71 -2.09 -12.30
N ALA A 69 2.48 -1.56 -12.22
CA ALA A 69 2.11 -0.63 -11.16
C ALA A 69 2.03 -1.31 -9.77
N VAL A 70 1.91 -2.64 -9.70
CA VAL A 70 1.86 -3.39 -8.42
C VAL A 70 3.13 -3.21 -7.58
N PRO A 71 4.36 -3.52 -8.09
CA PRO A 71 5.58 -3.27 -7.33
C PRO A 71 5.83 -1.78 -7.06
N LEU A 72 5.45 -0.89 -7.98
CA LEU A 72 5.55 0.56 -7.77
C LEU A 72 4.64 1.01 -6.62
N GLY A 73 3.43 0.46 -6.55
CA GLY A 73 2.51 0.66 -5.44
C GLY A 73 3.11 0.18 -4.11
N GLY A 74 3.72 -1.01 -4.10
CA GLY A 74 4.43 -1.53 -2.93
C GLY A 74 5.58 -0.65 -2.46
N ALA A 75 6.40 -0.15 -3.38
CA ALA A 75 7.47 0.79 -3.07
C ALA A 75 6.94 2.12 -2.48
N LEU A 76 5.84 2.64 -3.03
CA LEU A 76 5.20 3.85 -2.50
C LEU A 76 4.64 3.65 -1.09
N LEU A 77 4.10 2.48 -0.76
CA LEU A 77 3.66 2.17 0.61
C LEU A 77 4.83 2.13 1.59
N LEU A 78 5.98 1.58 1.19
CA LEU A 78 7.19 1.60 2.01
C LEU A 78 7.73 3.01 2.23
N VAL A 79 7.77 3.81 1.16
CA VAL A 79 8.14 5.23 1.24
C VAL A 79 7.17 5.98 2.15
N ALA A 80 5.87 5.72 2.04
CA ALA A 80 4.86 6.32 2.91
C ALA A 80 5.00 5.91 4.39
N ALA A 81 5.42 4.67 4.67
CA ALA A 81 5.71 4.23 6.04
C ALA A 81 6.89 4.99 6.67
N GLY A 82 7.84 5.44 5.86
CA GLY A 82 8.96 6.30 6.31
C GLY A 82 8.63 7.79 6.32
N LEU A 83 7.57 8.23 5.63
CA LEU A 83 7.19 9.63 5.51
C LEU A 83 6.02 9.97 6.43
N GLY A 84 6.24 10.89 7.38
CA GLY A 84 5.16 11.47 8.17
C GLY A 84 4.27 12.44 7.40
N GLY A 85 3.14 12.82 8.00
CA GLY A 85 2.34 13.98 7.57
C GLY A 85 1.61 13.81 6.23
N ARG A 86 1.45 14.92 5.49
CA ARG A 86 0.66 14.96 4.24
C ARG A 86 1.35 14.21 3.10
N ALA A 87 2.67 14.33 2.98
CA ALA A 87 3.45 13.65 1.95
C ALA A 87 3.37 12.12 2.05
N GLY A 88 3.45 11.56 3.27
CA GLY A 88 3.22 10.14 3.50
C GLY A 88 1.80 9.69 3.14
N ALA A 89 0.79 10.50 3.48
CA ALA A 89 -0.60 10.18 3.14
C ALA A 89 -0.85 10.13 1.63
N THR A 90 -0.30 11.10 0.89
CA THR A 90 -0.42 11.13 -0.57
C THR A 90 0.33 9.97 -1.22
N ALA A 91 1.53 9.64 -0.72
CA ALA A 91 2.29 8.50 -1.20
C ALA A 91 1.57 7.18 -0.93
N ALA A 92 0.99 7.01 0.27
CA ALA A 92 0.22 5.80 0.60
C ALA A 92 -1.05 5.68 -0.25
N LEU A 93 -1.79 6.78 -0.47
CA LEU A 93 -2.97 6.77 -1.33
C LEU A 93 -2.62 6.39 -2.77
N ALA A 94 -1.59 7.02 -3.34
CA ALA A 94 -1.09 6.68 -4.67
C ALA A 94 -0.65 5.21 -4.73
N GLY A 95 0.05 4.72 -3.70
CA GLY A 95 0.50 3.35 -3.59
C GLY A 95 -0.66 2.34 -3.60
N VAL A 96 -1.70 2.58 -2.81
CA VAL A 96 -2.91 1.74 -2.78
C VAL A 96 -3.63 1.73 -4.12
N LEU A 97 -3.81 2.90 -4.74
CA LEU A 97 -4.52 3.00 -6.03
C LEU A 97 -3.77 2.27 -7.14
N LEU A 98 -2.45 2.46 -7.24
CA LEU A 98 -1.60 1.79 -8.22
C LEU A 98 -1.56 0.28 -7.99
N ALA A 99 -1.39 -0.15 -6.74
CA ALA A 99 -1.38 -1.57 -6.38
C ALA A 99 -2.73 -2.24 -6.66
N GLY A 100 -3.84 -1.59 -6.30
CA GLY A 100 -5.20 -2.09 -6.52
C GLY A 100 -5.53 -2.20 -8.01
N ALA A 101 -5.28 -1.14 -8.78
CA ALA A 101 -5.52 -1.15 -10.23
C ALA A 101 -4.67 -2.19 -10.96
N GLY A 102 -3.37 -2.27 -10.64
CA GLY A 102 -2.47 -3.27 -11.22
C GLY A 102 -2.88 -4.70 -10.87
N THR A 103 -3.26 -4.95 -9.62
CA THR A 103 -3.70 -6.28 -9.15
C THR A 103 -5.01 -6.70 -9.82
N ALA A 104 -5.98 -5.79 -9.93
CA ALA A 104 -7.27 -6.06 -10.57
C ALA A 104 -7.11 -6.37 -12.06
N LEU A 105 -6.28 -5.61 -12.78
CA LEU A 105 -6.00 -5.85 -14.20
C LEU A 105 -5.24 -7.17 -14.42
N ALA A 106 -4.24 -7.46 -13.58
CA ALA A 106 -3.51 -8.73 -13.66
C ALA A 106 -4.45 -9.93 -13.41
N ALA A 107 -5.32 -9.85 -12.40
CA ALA A 107 -6.31 -10.87 -12.12
C ALA A 107 -7.30 -11.06 -13.29
N LEU A 108 -7.82 -9.96 -13.85
CA LEU A 108 -8.72 -10.01 -15.00
C LEU A 108 -8.06 -10.67 -16.22
N ALA A 109 -6.81 -10.30 -16.52
CA ALA A 109 -6.06 -10.90 -17.61
C ALA A 109 -5.91 -12.42 -17.41
N LEU A 110 -5.55 -12.86 -16.20
CA LEU A 110 -5.37 -14.29 -15.88
C LEU A 110 -6.67 -15.09 -15.99
N VAL A 111 -7.78 -14.56 -15.45
CA VAL A 111 -9.10 -15.20 -15.56
C VAL A 111 -9.50 -15.40 -17.01
N ARG A 112 -9.20 -14.44 -17.90
CA ARG A 112 -9.54 -14.52 -19.32
C ARG A 112 -8.63 -15.44 -20.13
N ILE A 113 -7.35 -15.57 -19.76
CA ILE A 113 -6.38 -16.38 -20.51
C ILE A 113 -6.47 -17.86 -20.12
N GLU A 114 -6.57 -18.15 -18.82
CA GLU A 114 -6.39 -19.52 -18.32
C GLU A 114 -7.63 -20.09 -17.63
N GLY A 115 -8.68 -19.29 -17.39
CA GLY A 115 -9.88 -19.75 -16.67
C GLY A 115 -9.57 -20.20 -15.23
N THR A 116 -8.55 -19.62 -14.59
CA THR A 116 -7.84 -20.21 -13.45
C THR A 116 -8.24 -19.72 -12.07
N GLU A 117 -7.94 -20.60 -11.10
CA GLU A 117 -7.91 -20.37 -9.66
C GLU A 117 -6.75 -19.42 -9.23
N VAL A 118 -7.03 -18.59 -8.23
CA VAL A 118 -6.14 -17.55 -7.69
C VAL A 118 -4.83 -18.14 -7.17
N GLY A 119 -3.68 -17.71 -7.73
CA GLY A 119 -2.35 -18.08 -7.25
C GLY A 119 -1.87 -17.28 -6.03
N GLY A 120 -0.75 -17.72 -5.43
CA GLY A 120 -0.19 -17.12 -4.21
C GLY A 120 0.21 -15.65 -4.39
N GLY A 121 0.68 -15.26 -5.58
CA GLY A 121 1.01 -13.86 -5.90
C GLY A 121 -0.21 -12.95 -5.81
N THR A 122 -1.35 -13.37 -6.36
CA THR A 122 -2.60 -12.60 -6.33
C THR A 122 -3.18 -12.50 -4.91
N ALA A 123 -3.05 -13.56 -4.10
CA ALA A 123 -3.47 -13.55 -2.70
C ALA A 123 -2.59 -12.62 -1.84
N LEU A 124 -1.27 -12.63 -2.05
CA LEU A 124 -0.36 -11.70 -1.36
C LEU A 124 -0.58 -10.26 -1.82
N ALA A 125 -0.84 -10.04 -3.11
CA ALA A 125 -1.07 -8.71 -3.64
C ALA A 125 -2.34 -8.06 -3.06
N THR A 126 -3.43 -8.82 -3.01
CA THR A 126 -4.69 -8.39 -2.38
C THR A 126 -4.51 -8.15 -0.88
N THR A 127 -3.82 -9.05 -0.16
CA THR A 127 -3.50 -8.86 1.26
C THR A 127 -2.67 -7.60 1.49
N GLY A 128 -1.64 -7.37 0.66
CA GLY A 128 -0.79 -6.19 0.72
C GLY A 128 -1.57 -4.90 0.48
N ALA A 129 -2.49 -4.89 -0.49
CA ALA A 129 -3.38 -3.75 -0.75
C ALA A 129 -4.33 -3.47 0.43
N ILE A 130 -4.93 -4.50 1.04
CA ILE A 130 -5.80 -4.37 2.22
C ILE A 130 -5.02 -3.75 3.38
N LEU A 131 -3.79 -4.22 3.63
CA LEU A 131 -2.92 -3.64 4.67
C LEU A 131 -2.54 -2.18 4.36
N GLY A 132 -2.30 -1.84 3.09
CA GLY A 132 -2.10 -0.46 2.67
C GLY A 132 -3.31 0.44 2.97
N ILE A 133 -4.53 -0.03 2.69
CA ILE A 133 -5.78 0.67 3.01
C ILE A 133 -5.96 0.83 4.53
N LEU A 134 -5.68 -0.23 5.29
CA LEU A 134 -5.75 -0.19 6.76
C LEU A 134 -4.76 0.81 7.34
N GLY A 135 -3.51 0.81 6.86
CA GLY A 135 -2.49 1.77 7.28
C GLY A 135 -2.90 3.23 7.04
N LEU A 136 -3.47 3.51 5.86
CA LEU A 136 -4.07 4.82 5.56
C LEU A 136 -5.20 5.20 6.53
N GLY A 137 -6.11 4.25 6.79
CA GLY A 137 -7.24 4.46 7.68
C GLY A 137 -6.82 4.75 9.13
N LEU A 138 -5.84 4.00 9.64
CA LEU A 138 -5.27 4.20 10.97
C LEU A 138 -4.59 5.58 11.07
N GLY A 139 -3.73 5.92 10.10
CA GLY A 139 -3.06 7.22 10.08
C GLY A 139 -4.01 8.41 9.91
N ALA A 140 -5.18 8.22 9.28
CA ALA A 140 -6.23 9.24 9.22
C ALA A 140 -6.97 9.40 10.56
N ARG A 141 -7.21 8.31 11.29
CA ARG A 141 -7.86 8.32 12.61
C ARG A 141 -6.99 9.01 13.66
N ASP A 142 -5.69 8.73 13.69
CA ASP A 142 -4.77 9.34 14.66
C ASP A 142 -4.63 10.85 14.47
N ARG A 143 -4.62 11.31 13.21
CA ARG A 143 -4.66 12.74 12.88
C ARG A 143 -5.94 13.44 13.36
N ARG A 144 -7.09 12.76 13.28
CA ARG A 144 -8.36 13.31 13.80
C ARG A 144 -8.39 13.34 15.33
N ARG A 145 -7.77 12.37 16.00
CA ARG A 145 -7.67 12.36 17.47
C ARG A 145 -6.81 13.50 17.99
N THR A 146 -5.62 13.67 17.43
CA THR A 146 -4.68 14.75 17.80
C THR A 146 -5.24 16.15 17.54
N ALA A 147 -6.04 16.33 16.49
CA ALA A 147 -6.72 17.60 16.23
C ALA A 147 -7.86 17.92 17.20
N ARG A 148 -8.40 16.93 17.92
CA ARG A 148 -9.54 17.10 18.85
C ARG A 148 -9.13 17.27 20.30
N THR A 149 -7.90 16.90 20.67
CA THR A 149 -7.38 17.15 22.02
C THR A 149 -7.09 18.65 22.18
N PRO A 150 -7.83 19.37 23.04
CA PRO A 150 -7.53 20.77 23.32
C PRO A 150 -6.14 20.87 23.93
N SER A 151 -5.39 21.89 23.52
CA SER A 151 -4.09 22.20 24.11
C SER A 151 -4.30 22.41 25.62
N PRO A 152 -3.46 21.85 26.50
CA PRO A 152 -3.58 22.10 27.93
C PRO A 152 -3.53 23.62 28.14
N THR A 153 -4.55 24.16 28.81
CA THR A 153 -4.58 25.56 29.21
C THR A 153 -3.27 25.85 29.95
N PRO A 154 -2.48 26.86 29.53
CA PRO A 154 -1.28 27.22 30.27
C PRO A 154 -1.67 27.47 31.72
N LEU A 155 -1.00 26.78 32.66
CA LEU A 155 -1.18 27.07 34.07
C LEU A 155 -0.82 28.56 34.30
N PRO A 156 -1.58 29.29 35.14
CA PRO A 156 -1.24 30.66 35.44
C PRO A 156 0.20 30.71 36.00
N PRO A 157 0.98 31.76 35.67
CA PRO A 157 2.32 31.93 36.23
C PRO A 157 2.23 31.89 37.76
N ILE A 158 3.16 31.18 38.40
CA ILE A 158 3.21 30.98 39.87
C ILE A 158 3.19 32.33 40.61
N ASP A 159 3.67 33.38 39.97
CA ASP A 159 3.71 34.76 40.46
C ASP A 159 2.31 35.39 40.65
N GLN A 160 1.24 34.77 40.14
CA GLN A 160 -0.15 35.24 40.32
C GLN A 160 -0.90 34.59 41.49
N VAL A 161 -0.30 33.61 42.17
CA VAL A 161 -0.95 32.86 43.28
C VAL A 161 -0.60 33.45 44.66
N THR A 162 0.28 34.45 44.71
CA THR A 162 0.71 35.11 45.96
C THR A 162 0.46 36.62 45.92
N ALA A 163 -0.82 37.00 46.04
CA ALA A 163 -1.18 38.32 46.54
C ALA A 163 -2.19 38.14 47.69
N PRO A 164 -1.85 38.56 48.93
CA PRO A 164 -2.75 38.51 50.08
C PRO A 164 -3.91 39.51 49.99
#